data_AF-A0A943XPK8-F1
#
_entry.id   AF-A0A943XPK8-F1
#
_cell.length_a   1.000
_cell.length_b   1.000
_cell.length_c   1.000
_cell.angle_alpha   90.00
_cell.angle_beta   90.00
_cell.angle_gamma   90.00
#
_symmetry.space_group_name_H-M   'P 1'
#
loop_
_entity.id
_entity.type
_entity.pdbx_description
1 polymer ?
#
loop_
_entity_poly.entity_id
_entity_poly.type
_entity_poly.pdbx_seq_one_letter_code
_entity_poly.pdbx_strand_id
1 'polypeptide(L)'
;MNVDDKDFFVRLYKLLSYTMQLRNSDDVDDYILSPVVNAEGKFFDSRNSDGSLPCDADANGAYHIAKKAMWAIGKIKEADEESFKKTSLAIDNKTWLEFVQKA
;
A
#
# COMPACT_ATOMS: atom_id res chain seq x y z
N MET A 1 -24.64 -12.24 -22.61
CA MET A 1 -24.91 -11.13 -21.67
C MET A 1 -24.75 -9.86 -22.49
N ASN A 2 -25.79 -9.03 -22.60
CA ASN A 2 -25.72 -7.79 -23.38
C ASN A 2 -24.99 -6.71 -22.56
N VAL A 3 -24.21 -5.84 -23.19
CA VAL A 3 -23.47 -4.76 -22.52
C VAL A 3 -24.37 -3.63 -22.05
N ASP A 4 -25.62 -3.59 -22.52
CA ASP A 4 -26.65 -2.65 -22.05
C ASP A 4 -27.43 -3.19 -20.83
N ASP A 5 -27.16 -4.42 -20.41
CA ASP A 5 -27.84 -5.06 -19.28
C ASP A 5 -27.24 -4.59 -17.94
N LYS A 6 -28.10 -4.26 -16.98
CA LYS A 6 -27.71 -3.98 -15.59
C LYS A 6 -26.84 -5.10 -15.01
N ASP A 7 -27.18 -6.37 -15.30
CA ASP A 7 -26.46 -7.51 -14.74
C ASP A 7 -25.01 -7.59 -15.23
N PHE A 8 -24.74 -7.11 -16.44
CA PHE A 8 -23.38 -6.98 -16.95
C PHE A 8 -22.56 -6.01 -16.08
N PHE A 9 -23.08 -4.80 -15.83
CA PHE A 9 -22.38 -3.79 -15.05
C PHE A 9 -22.20 -4.19 -13.58
N VAL A 10 -23.21 -4.84 -12.98
CA VAL A 10 -23.11 -5.36 -11.61
C VAL A 10 -21.97 -6.38 -11.52
N ARG A 11 -21.87 -7.29 -12.49
CA ARG A 11 -20.80 -8.28 -12.52
C ARG A 11 -19.43 -7.64 -12.79
N LEU A 12 -19.34 -6.70 -13.72
CA LEU A 12 -18.11 -5.98 -14.03
C LEU A 12 -17.58 -5.23 -12.80
N TYR A 13 -18.43 -4.48 -12.11
CA TYR A 13 -18.06 -3.75 -10.89
C TYR A 13 -17.56 -4.70 -9.79
N LYS A 14 -18.22 -5.85 -9.64
CA LYS A 14 -17.81 -6.87 -8.65
C LYS A 14 -16.44 -7.45 -8.98
N LEU A 15 -16.18 -7.77 -10.25
CA LEU A 15 -14.87 -8.24 -10.69
C LEU A 15 -13.78 -7.17 -10.50
N LEU A 16 -14.08 -5.91 -10.82
CA LEU A 16 -13.14 -4.81 -10.59
C LEU A 16 -12.84 -4.62 -9.09
N SER A 17 -13.85 -4.71 -8.24
CA SER A 17 -13.68 -4.66 -6.79
C SER A 17 -12.76 -5.76 -6.28
N TYR A 18 -12.91 -6.99 -6.80
CA TYR A 18 -12.01 -8.10 -6.46
C TYR A 18 -10.60 -7.89 -6.98
N THR A 19 -10.43 -7.37 -8.19
CA THR A 19 -9.10 -7.04 -8.72
C THR A 19 -8.40 -5.99 -7.87
N MET A 20 -9.12 -4.99 -7.36
CA MET A 20 -8.56 -3.91 -6.52
C MET A 20 -8.37 -4.31 -5.05
N GLN A 21 -8.82 -5.50 -4.64
CA GLN A 21 -8.67 -6.00 -3.28
C GLN A 21 -7.28 -6.61 -3.08
N LEU A 22 -6.38 -5.84 -2.46
CA LEU A 22 -5.00 -6.29 -2.22
C LEU A 22 -4.91 -7.36 -1.13
N ARG A 23 -5.55 -7.13 0.03
CA ARG A 23 -5.52 -8.06 1.17
C ARG A 23 -6.56 -9.14 0.98
N ASN A 24 -6.13 -10.39 1.10
CA ASN A 24 -6.99 -11.56 1.02
C ASN A 24 -6.68 -12.43 2.24
N SER A 25 -7.74 -12.77 3.00
CA SER A 25 -7.60 -13.48 4.25
C SER A 25 -8.69 -14.53 4.43
N ASP A 26 -8.33 -15.70 4.96
CA ASP A 26 -9.24 -16.73 5.46
C ASP A 26 -8.69 -17.33 6.78
N ASP A 27 -9.09 -18.55 7.14
CA ASP A 27 -8.67 -19.21 8.38
C ASP A 27 -7.18 -19.62 8.38
N VAL A 28 -6.54 -19.68 7.20
CA VAL A 28 -5.18 -20.20 6.99
C VAL A 28 -4.27 -19.14 6.38
N ASP A 29 -4.79 -18.38 5.42
CA ASP A 29 -4.04 -17.44 4.61
C ASP A 29 -4.34 -15.98 5.02
N ASP A 30 -3.33 -15.11 5.04
CA ASP A 30 -3.49 -13.65 5.13
C ASP A 30 -2.39 -12.94 4.33
N TYR A 31 -2.65 -12.72 3.04
CA TYR A 31 -1.65 -12.27 2.08
C TYR A 31 -2.04 -10.97 1.39
N ILE A 32 -1.01 -10.32 0.83
CA ILE A 32 -1.16 -9.15 -0.03
C ILE A 32 -0.81 -9.55 -1.47
N LEU A 33 -1.74 -9.31 -2.40
CA LEU A 33 -1.54 -9.48 -3.83
C LEU A 33 -1.83 -8.15 -4.56
N SER A 34 -0.81 -7.57 -5.19
CA SER A 34 -0.97 -6.34 -5.97
C SER A 34 -1.49 -6.62 -7.38
N PRO A 35 -2.53 -5.90 -7.86
CA PRO A 35 -2.96 -5.96 -9.26
C PRO A 35 -2.11 -5.08 -10.19
N VAL A 36 -1.06 -4.44 -9.67
CA VAL A 36 -0.17 -3.55 -10.42
C VAL A 36 1.26 -4.11 -10.40
N VAL A 37 1.91 -4.12 -11.57
CA VAL A 37 3.31 -4.54 -11.71
C VAL A 37 4.29 -3.47 -11.24
N ASN A 38 5.43 -3.89 -10.70
CA ASN A 38 6.57 -3.02 -10.43
C ASN A 38 7.34 -2.67 -11.72
N ALA A 39 8.43 -1.92 -11.59
CA ALA A 39 9.28 -1.52 -12.73
C ALA A 39 9.95 -2.70 -13.47
N GLU A 40 10.04 -3.88 -12.84
CA GLU A 40 10.55 -5.11 -13.45
C GLU A 40 9.45 -5.94 -14.13
N GLY A 41 8.21 -5.48 -14.15
CA GLY A 41 7.07 -6.20 -14.71
C GLY A 41 6.55 -7.33 -13.81
N LYS A 42 6.88 -7.35 -12.52
CA LYS A 42 6.43 -8.36 -11.55
C LYS A 42 5.29 -7.84 -10.68
N PHE A 43 4.29 -8.68 -10.42
CA PHE A 43 3.29 -8.42 -9.38
C PHE A 43 3.87 -8.75 -8.01
N PHE A 44 3.51 -7.95 -7.01
CA PHE A 44 3.82 -8.27 -5.63
C PHE A 44 2.82 -9.30 -5.10
N ASP A 45 3.32 -10.41 -4.55
CA ASP A 45 2.57 -11.45 -3.87
C ASP A 45 3.35 -11.87 -2.63
N SER A 46 2.81 -11.57 -1.44
CA SER A 46 3.52 -11.75 -0.18
C SER A 46 3.86 -13.22 0.12
N ARG A 47 3.12 -14.17 -0.47
CA ARG A 47 3.37 -15.62 -0.35
C ARG A 47 4.68 -16.06 -1.03
N ASN A 48 5.18 -15.25 -1.95
CA ASN A 48 6.45 -15.46 -2.64
C ASN A 48 7.59 -14.64 -2.01
N SER A 49 7.41 -14.10 -0.81
CA SER A 49 8.44 -13.27 -0.17
C SER A 49 9.71 -14.07 0.09
N ASP A 50 10.85 -13.45 -0.23
CA ASP A 50 12.20 -13.91 0.13
C ASP A 50 12.69 -13.31 1.46
N GLY A 51 11.82 -12.61 2.19
CA GLY A 51 12.11 -11.89 3.42
C GLY A 51 12.57 -10.44 3.22
N SER A 52 12.80 -9.98 1.99
CA SER A 52 13.14 -8.57 1.69
C SER A 52 11.92 -7.64 1.71
N LEU A 53 10.74 -8.20 1.42
CA LEU A 53 9.44 -7.53 1.45
C LEU A 53 8.50 -8.25 2.43
N PRO A 54 7.40 -7.61 2.86
CA PRO A 54 6.44 -8.22 3.78
C PRO A 54 5.95 -9.60 3.30
N CYS A 55 5.93 -10.58 4.21
CA CYS A 55 5.48 -11.95 3.93
C CYS A 55 3.96 -12.13 4.05
N ASP A 56 3.28 -11.24 4.76
CA ASP A 56 1.84 -11.28 5.02
C ASP A 56 1.29 -9.86 5.22
N ALA A 57 -0.01 -9.74 5.45
CA ALA A 57 -0.67 -8.46 5.62
C ALA A 57 -0.30 -7.73 6.92
N ASP A 58 -0.04 -8.45 8.00
CA ASP A 58 0.35 -7.87 9.29
C ASP A 58 1.79 -7.30 9.23
N ALA A 59 2.71 -8.04 8.63
CA ALA A 59 4.07 -7.58 8.31
C ALA A 59 4.04 -6.35 7.39
N ASN A 60 3.09 -6.30 6.44
CA ASN A 60 2.91 -5.12 5.58
C ASN A 60 2.47 -3.90 6.40
N GLY A 61 1.57 -4.09 7.38
CA GLY A 61 1.19 -3.06 8.34
C GLY A 61 2.39 -2.52 9.13
N ALA A 62 3.18 -3.41 9.75
CA ALA A 62 4.36 -3.04 10.52
C ALA A 62 5.42 -2.33 9.67
N TYR A 63 5.69 -2.83 8.46
CA TYR A 63 6.60 -2.23 7.50
C TYR A 63 6.22 -0.79 7.14
N HIS A 64 4.93 -0.55 6.86
CA HIS A 64 4.46 0.78 6.52
C HIS A 64 4.38 1.74 7.72
N ILE A 65 4.16 1.24 8.94
CA ILE A 65 4.33 2.03 10.18
C ILE A 65 5.79 2.50 10.30
N ALA A 66 6.75 1.61 10.12
CA ALA A 66 8.17 1.96 10.16
C ALA A 66 8.56 2.97 9.07
N LYS A 67 8.03 2.82 7.84
CA LYS A 67 8.23 3.80 6.76
C LYS A 67 7.68 5.19 7.09
N LYS A 68 6.54 5.30 7.80
CA LYS A 68 6.05 6.60 8.28
C LYS A 68 7.01 7.24 9.28
N ALA A 69 7.61 6.45 10.18
CA ALA A 69 8.66 6.94 11.07
C ALA A 69 9.92 7.37 10.30
N MET A 70 10.32 6.65 9.25
CA MET A 70 11.43 7.07 8.37
C MET A 70 11.17 8.42 7.71
N TRP A 71 9.95 8.65 7.21
CA TRP A 71 9.56 9.97 6.68
C TRP A 71 9.69 11.06 7.74
N ALA A 72 9.21 10.81 8.95
CA ALA A 72 9.31 11.76 10.06
C ALA A 72 10.78 12.08 10.41
N ILE A 73 11.66 11.06 10.45
CA ILE A 73 13.10 11.25 10.66
C ILE A 73 13.71 12.12 9.54
N GLY A 74 13.29 11.92 8.28
CA GLY A 74 13.69 12.78 7.17
C GLY A 74 13.35 14.25 7.42
N LYS A 75 12.11 14.52 7.85
CA LYS A 75 11.66 15.89 8.20
C LYS A 75 12.47 16.50 9.35
N ILE A 76 12.80 15.71 10.37
CA ILE A 76 13.63 16.16 11.49
C ILE A 76 15.03 16.55 11.02
N LYS A 77 15.63 15.79 10.10
CA LYS A 77 16.96 16.07 9.55
C LYS A 77 16.99 17.32 8.66
N GLU A 78 15.86 17.68 8.04
CA GLU A 78 15.72 18.87 7.19
C GLU A 78 15.45 20.15 7.99
N ALA A 79 14.94 20.03 9.22
CA ALA A 79 14.56 21.16 10.06
C ALA A 79 15.76 21.78 10.79
N ASP A 80 15.82 23.10 10.83
CA ASP A 80 16.65 23.85 11.78
C ASP A 80 16.02 23.85 13.19
N GLU A 81 16.76 24.33 14.21
CA GLU A 81 16.30 24.30 15.61
C GLU A 81 14.95 25.02 15.85
N GLU A 82 14.67 26.09 15.09
CA GLU A 82 13.45 26.87 15.24
C GLU A 82 12.25 26.21 14.53
N SER A 83 12.49 25.67 13.34
CA SER A 83 11.49 24.96 12.54
C SER A 83 11.16 23.58 13.10
N PHE A 84 12.10 22.91 13.79
CA PHE A 84 11.85 21.61 14.42
C PHE A 84 10.66 21.66 15.38
N LYS A 85 10.58 22.70 16.23
CA LYS A 85 9.48 22.88 17.20
C LYS A 85 8.13 23.12 16.55
N LYS A 86 8.11 23.57 15.29
CA LYS A 86 6.89 23.86 14.51
C LYS A 86 6.57 22.74 13.51
N THR A 87 7.45 21.74 13.35
CA THR A 87 7.31 20.68 12.36
C THR A 87 6.34 19.62 12.85
N SER A 88 5.24 19.43 12.12
CA SER A 88 4.33 18.29 12.35
C SER A 88 4.99 17.01 11.84
N LEU A 89 5.04 15.99 12.70
CA LEU A 89 5.45 14.63 12.34
C LEU A 89 4.25 13.75 11.92
N ALA A 90 3.03 14.30 12.00
CA ALA A 90 1.85 13.63 11.48
C ALA A 90 1.79 13.82 9.96
N ILE A 91 2.02 12.72 9.23
CA ILE A 91 1.93 12.69 7.77
C ILE A 91 0.47 12.54 7.33
N ASP A 92 0.01 13.41 6.44
CA ASP A 92 -1.31 13.28 5.81
C ASP A 92 -1.31 12.19 4.73
N ASN A 93 -2.51 11.77 4.31
CA ASN A 93 -2.66 10.67 3.34
C ASN A 93 -2.05 10.98 1.97
N LYS A 94 -2.15 12.23 1.48
CA LYS A 94 -1.60 12.61 0.19
C LYS A 94 -0.07 12.54 0.24
N THR A 95 0.52 13.17 1.24
CA THR A 95 1.98 13.16 1.46
C THR A 95 2.51 11.74 1.66
N TRP A 96 1.77 10.89 2.38
CA TRP A 96 2.12 9.48 2.54
C TRP A 96 2.16 8.72 1.22
N LEU A 97 1.11 8.83 0.40
CA LEU A 97 1.04 8.16 -0.91
C LEU A 97 2.18 8.63 -1.83
N GLU A 98 2.45 9.94 -1.86
CA GLU A 98 3.57 10.48 -2.64
C GLU A 98 4.93 9.95 -2.14
N PHE A 99 5.13 9.87 -0.82
CA PHE A 99 6.36 9.34 -0.23
C PHE A 99 6.58 7.87 -0.61
N VAL A 100 5.58 7.00 -0.43
CA VAL A 100 5.77 5.56 -0.67
C VAL A 100 5.84 5.18 -2.15
N GLN A 101 5.31 6.02 -3.05
CA GLN A 101 5.35 5.77 -4.50
C GLN A 101 6.62 6.31 -5.17
N LYS A 102 7.31 7.27 -4.54
CA LYS A 102 8.56 7.85 -5.05
C LYS A 102 9.83 7.29 -4.40
N ALA A 103 9.67 6.59 -3.26
CA ALA A 103 10.77 6.02 -2.48
C ALA A 103 11.39 4.78 -3.13
#